data_AF-A0A9N7YP37-F1
#
_entry.id   AF-A0A9N7YP37-F1
#
_cell.length_a   1.000
_cell.length_b   1.000
_cell.length_c   1.000
_cell.angle_alpha   90.00
_cell.angle_beta   90.00
_cell.angle_gamma   90.00
#
_symmetry.space_group_name_H-M   'P 1'
#
loop_
_entity.id
_entity.type
_entity.pdbx_description
1 polymer ?
#
loop_
_entity_poly.entity_id
_entity_poly.type
_entity_poly.pdbx_seq_one_letter_code
_entity_poly.pdbx_strand_id
1 'polypeptide(L)'
;MRGQLLRSLVSLMITLLCVGTLLTTLIWYVFNENNVQPQRVPAQKKSAPQPSDPCKGCRQIIDKVLQRYSPTWKRQEDNYQKFRSQLSSKCHGFDKAIITQANTPVGHKLVYDGEKRRSLQVTPGGFQHLHEGASFL
;
A
#
# COMPACT_ATOMS: atom_id res chain seq x y z
N MET A 1 -21.61 -38.56 -36.64
CA MET A 1 -21.16 -37.16 -36.66
C MET A 1 -22.16 -36.13 -36.10
N ARG A 2 -23.50 -36.31 -36.17
CA ARG A 2 -24.49 -35.33 -35.64
C ARG A 2 -24.52 -35.17 -34.10
N GLY A 3 -24.30 -36.23 -33.33
CA GLY A 3 -24.37 -36.17 -31.85
C GLY A 3 -23.20 -35.43 -31.18
N GLN A 4 -22.02 -35.41 -31.82
CA GLN A 4 -20.82 -34.75 -31.29
C GLN A 4 -20.90 -33.23 -31.46
N LEU A 5 -21.49 -32.76 -32.56
CA LEU A 5 -21.70 -31.34 -32.83
C LEU A 5 -22.75 -30.75 -31.87
N LEU A 6 -23.83 -31.47 -31.58
CA LEU A 6 -24.83 -31.04 -30.59
C LEU A 6 -24.24 -30.95 -29.18
N ARG A 7 -23.44 -31.93 -28.76
CA ARG A 7 -22.72 -31.89 -27.47
C ARG A 7 -21.74 -30.73 -27.38
N SER A 8 -21.02 -30.44 -28.48
CA SER A 8 -20.11 -29.30 -28.56
C SER A 8 -20.86 -27.97 -28.44
N LEU A 9 -22.02 -27.82 -29.08
CA LEU A 9 -22.83 -26.61 -28.98
C LEU A 9 -23.41 -26.43 -27.58
N VAL A 10 -23.92 -27.51 -26.95
CA VAL A 10 -24.42 -27.45 -25.57
C VAL A 10 -23.30 -27.10 -24.59
N SER A 11 -22.11 -27.70 -24.75
CA SER A 11 -20.94 -27.35 -23.93
C SER A 11 -20.55 -25.88 -24.09
N LEU A 12 -20.53 -25.36 -25.32
CA LEU A 12 -20.21 -23.96 -25.59
C LEU A 12 -21.21 -23.02 -24.92
N MET A 13 -22.51 -23.33 -24.98
CA MET A 13 -23.55 -22.53 -24.34
C MET A 13 -23.40 -22.52 -22.81
N ILE A 14 -23.08 -23.66 -22.20
CA ILE A 14 -22.81 -23.74 -20.75
C ILE A 14 -21.57 -22.91 -20.39
N THR A 15 -20.49 -23.02 -21.17
CA THR A 15 -19.27 -22.23 -20.93
C THR A 15 -19.55 -20.73 -21.04
N LEU A 16 -20.30 -20.29 -22.05
CA LEU A 16 -20.66 -18.89 -22.21
C LEU A 16 -21.54 -18.37 -21.05
N LEU A 17 -22.47 -19.21 -20.56
CA LEU A 17 -23.27 -18.90 -19.38
C LEU A 17 -22.40 -18.73 -18.13
N CYS A 18 -21.49 -19.67 -17.87
CA CYS A 18 -20.58 -19.60 -16.72
C CYS A 18 -19.62 -18.40 -16.80
N VAL A 19 -19.05 -18.13 -17.98
CA VAL A 19 -18.13 -17.01 -18.16
C VAL A 19 -18.88 -15.68 -18.05
N GLY A 20 -20.09 -15.60 -18.60
CA GLY A 20 -20.95 -14.43 -18.49
C GLY A 20 -21.30 -14.09 -17.05
N THR A 21 -21.70 -15.07 -16.25
CA THR A 21 -22.02 -14.86 -14.81
C THR A 21 -20.78 -14.49 -14.00
N LEU A 22 -19.62 -15.08 -14.31
CA LEU A 22 -18.38 -14.73 -13.64
C LEU A 22 -17.95 -13.29 -13.94
N LEU A 23 -18.06 -12.85 -15.20
CA LEU A 23 -17.73 -11.49 -15.61
C LEU A 23 -18.66 -10.45 -14.97
N THR A 24 -19.96 -10.72 -14.91
CA THR A 24 -20.91 -9.78 -14.29
C THR A 24 -20.69 -9.64 -12.79
N THR A 25 -20.38 -10.74 -12.09
CA THR A 25 -20.05 -10.68 -10.65
C THR A 25 -18.73 -9.94 -10.40
N LEU A 26 -17.70 -10.15 -11.23
CA LEU A 26 -16.44 -9.41 -11.14
C LEU A 26 -16.62 -7.91 -11.40
N ILE A 27 -17.41 -7.52 -12.41
CA ILE A 27 -17.73 -6.12 -12.69
C ILE A 27 -18.47 -5.51 -11.50
N TRP A 28 -19.47 -6.20 -10.93
CA TRP A 28 -20.19 -5.72 -9.75
C TRP A 28 -19.27 -5.55 -8.54
N TYR A 29 -18.41 -6.54 -8.25
CA TYR A 29 -17.44 -6.47 -7.15
C TYR A 29 -16.51 -5.26 -7.27
N VAL A 30 -15.91 -5.05 -8.45
CA VAL A 30 -14.97 -3.94 -8.70
C VAL A 30 -15.68 -2.57 -8.67
N PHE A 31 -16.92 -2.48 -9.15
CA PHE A 31 -17.65 -1.21 -9.20
C PHE A 31 -18.31 -0.83 -7.86
N ASN A 32 -18.67 -1.82 -7.03
CA ASN A 32 -19.35 -1.59 -5.76
C ASN A 32 -18.38 -1.13 -4.65
N GLU A 33 -17.09 -1.48 -4.71
CA GLU A 33 -16.08 -0.96 -3.77
C GLU A 33 -15.84 0.56 -3.87
N ASN A 34 -16.24 1.21 -4.97
CA ASN A 34 -16.09 2.66 -5.14
C ASN A 34 -17.25 3.50 -4.58
N ASN A 35 -18.32 2.87 -4.05
CA ASN A 35 -19.53 3.58 -3.62
C ASN A 35 -19.79 3.54 -2.11
N VAL A 36 -18.78 3.26 -1.28
CA VAL A 36 -18.88 3.58 0.15
C VAL A 36 -18.58 5.07 0.33
N GLN A 37 -19.53 5.90 -0.05
CA GLN A 37 -19.60 7.26 0.47
C GLN A 37 -19.74 7.10 2.00
N PRO A 38 -18.85 7.67 2.83
CA PRO A 38 -19.03 7.62 4.27
C PRO A 38 -20.41 8.19 4.53
N GLN A 39 -21.30 7.39 5.13
CA GLN A 39 -22.60 7.89 5.53
C GLN A 39 -22.36 9.10 6.43
N ARG A 40 -22.52 10.31 5.87
CA ARG A 40 -22.61 11.54 6.65
C ARG A 40 -23.94 11.45 7.35
N VAL A 41 -23.94 10.75 8.48
CA VAL A 41 -24.96 10.94 9.49
C VAL A 41 -24.97 12.46 9.73
N PRO A 42 -26.12 13.15 9.59
CA PRO A 42 -26.19 14.55 9.97
C PRO A 42 -25.62 14.63 11.39
N ALA A 43 -24.77 15.62 11.63
CA ALA A 43 -24.15 15.83 12.93
C ALA A 43 -25.27 16.02 13.96
N GLN A 44 -25.72 14.91 14.56
CA GLN A 44 -26.53 14.98 15.75
C GLN A 44 -25.63 15.67 16.75
N LYS A 45 -26.04 16.87 17.18
CA LYS A 45 -25.53 17.48 18.39
C LYS A 45 -25.88 16.52 19.52
N LYS A 46 -25.06 15.47 19.70
CA LYS A 46 -25.02 14.74 20.95
C LYS A 46 -24.47 15.75 21.93
N SER A 47 -25.37 16.33 22.73
CA SER A 47 -24.98 16.82 24.05
C SER A 47 -24.06 15.78 24.65
N ALA A 48 -22.95 16.22 25.26
CA ALA A 48 -22.15 15.33 26.07
C ALA A 48 -23.13 14.57 26.99
N PRO A 49 -23.08 13.22 27.02
CA PRO A 49 -23.81 12.47 28.03
C PRO A 49 -23.50 13.10 29.37
N GLN A 50 -24.53 13.28 30.21
CA GLN A 50 -24.35 13.62 31.62
C GLN A 50 -23.20 12.75 32.17
N PRO A 51 -22.28 13.30 33.00
CA PRO A 51 -21.18 12.53 33.51
C PRO A 51 -21.74 11.26 34.14
N SER A 52 -21.52 10.13 33.48
CA SER A 52 -21.96 8.84 33.99
C SER A 52 -21.32 8.65 35.35
N ASP A 53 -22.06 8.06 36.28
CA ASP A 53 -21.50 7.63 37.57
C ASP A 53 -20.11 7.03 37.34
N PRO A 54 -19.11 7.40 38.15
CA PRO A 54 -17.74 6.97 37.93
C PRO A 54 -17.73 5.45 37.78
N CYS A 55 -17.37 5.01 36.58
CA CYS A 55 -17.39 3.62 36.20
C CYS A 55 -16.67 2.78 37.27
N LYS A 56 -17.40 1.81 37.83
CA LYS A 56 -16.86 0.92 38.87
C LYS A 56 -15.71 0.11 38.30
N GLY A 57 -14.49 0.39 38.75
CA GLY A 57 -13.27 -0.29 38.30
C GLY A 57 -12.58 0.34 37.08
N CYS A 58 -13.10 1.41 36.46
CA CYS A 58 -12.40 2.06 35.33
C CYS A 58 -11.03 2.58 35.72
N ARG A 59 -10.88 3.11 36.94
CA ARG A 59 -9.57 3.55 37.45
C ARG A 59 -8.55 2.43 37.45
N GLN A 60 -8.93 1.23 37.88
CA GLN A 60 -8.06 0.05 37.88
C GLN A 60 -7.69 -0.40 36.46
N ILE A 61 -8.62 -0.28 35.50
CA ILE A 61 -8.36 -0.58 34.09
C ILE A 61 -7.38 0.45 33.50
N ILE A 62 -7.62 1.74 33.74
CA ILE A 62 -6.75 2.84 33.31
C ILE A 62 -5.35 2.69 33.91
N ASP A 63 -5.25 2.38 35.21
CA ASP A 63 -3.97 2.18 35.89
C ASP A 63 -3.21 0.98 35.30
N LYS A 64 -3.89 -0.12 34.97
CA LYS A 64 -3.28 -1.28 34.29
C LYS A 64 -2.79 -0.95 32.88
N VAL A 65 -3.56 -0.17 32.12
CA VAL A 65 -3.17 0.29 30.77
C VAL A 65 -1.95 1.20 30.89
N LEU A 66 -1.99 2.19 31.78
CA LEU A 66 -0.87 3.08 32.04
C LEU A 66 0.35 2.29 32.47
N GLN A 67 0.25 1.35 33.41
CA GLN A 67 1.39 0.52 33.84
C GLN A 67 2.01 -0.28 32.70
N ARG A 68 1.21 -0.74 31.72
CA ARG A 68 1.71 -1.49 30.56
C ARG A 68 2.39 -0.61 29.52
N TYR A 69 1.91 0.62 29.32
CA TYR A 69 2.38 1.53 28.28
C TYR A 69 3.26 2.68 28.80
N SER A 70 3.39 2.83 30.12
CA SER A 70 4.27 3.79 30.78
C SER A 70 5.77 3.50 30.66
N PRO A 71 6.25 2.25 30.45
CA PRO A 71 7.67 2.04 30.25
C PRO A 71 8.17 2.86 29.06
N THR A 72 9.22 3.63 29.30
CA THR A 72 9.84 4.44 28.25
C THR A 72 10.34 3.52 27.15
N TRP A 73 10.03 3.85 25.89
CA TRP A 73 10.52 3.06 24.77
C TRP A 73 12.05 3.04 24.79
N LYS A 74 12.63 1.85 24.98
CA LYS A 74 14.07 1.66 24.98
C LYS A 74 14.51 1.17 23.61
N ARG A 75 15.43 1.91 22.98
CA ARG A 75 16.06 1.47 21.74
C ARG A 75 16.78 0.15 21.97
N GLN A 76 16.40 -0.87 21.21
CA GLN A 76 17.07 -2.16 21.20
C GLN A 76 18.23 -2.10 20.20
N GLU A 77 19.45 -1.92 20.70
CA GLU A 77 20.61 -1.63 19.84
C GLU A 77 20.89 -2.75 18.84
N ASP A 78 20.82 -4.01 19.27
CA ASP A 78 21.05 -5.16 18.39
C ASP A 78 20.03 -5.23 17.24
N ASN A 79 18.76 -4.95 17.55
CA ASN A 79 17.70 -4.91 16.54
C ASN A 79 17.90 -3.73 15.58
N TYR A 80 18.31 -2.57 16.11
CA TYR A 80 18.62 -1.40 15.31
C TYR A 80 19.78 -1.68 14.33
N GLN A 81 20.87 -2.25 14.82
CA GLN A 81 22.04 -2.58 13.99
C GLN A 81 21.69 -3.65 12.94
N LYS A 82 20.96 -4.69 13.34
CA LYS A 82 20.47 -5.72 12.42
C LYS A 82 19.60 -5.13 11.31
N PHE A 83 18.67 -4.25 11.65
CA PHE A 83 17.79 -3.62 10.68
C PHE A 83 18.55 -2.68 9.74
N ARG A 84 19.47 -1.86 10.27
CA ARG A 84 20.36 -1.03 9.43
C ARG A 84 21.17 -1.86 8.46
N SER A 85 21.77 -2.96 8.94
CA SER A 85 22.56 -3.87 8.10
C SER A 85 21.70 -4.43 6.96
N GLN A 86 20.50 -4.93 7.27
CA GLN A 86 19.58 -5.47 6.26
C GLN A 86 19.15 -4.41 5.23
N LEU A 87 18.86 -3.18 5.66
CA LEU A 87 18.52 -2.09 4.74
C LEU A 87 19.69 -1.75 3.82
N SER A 88 20.90 -1.64 4.38
CA SER A 88 22.09 -1.33 3.58
C SER A 88 22.41 -2.43 2.57
N SER A 89 22.28 -3.70 2.95
CA SER A 89 22.66 -4.83 2.11
C SER A 89 21.61 -5.22 1.08
N LYS A 90 20.31 -4.98 1.35
CA LYS A 90 19.21 -5.38 0.44
C LYS A 90 18.72 -4.24 -0.42
N CYS A 91 18.63 -3.04 0.14
CA CYS A 91 17.99 -1.91 -0.54
C CYS A 91 19.02 -0.95 -1.14
N HIS A 92 20.24 -0.90 -0.60
CA HIS A 92 21.24 0.13 -0.95
C HIS A 92 20.63 1.54 -0.92
N GLY A 93 19.79 1.79 0.08
CA GLY A 93 18.94 2.99 0.13
C GLY A 93 19.75 4.28 0.12
N PHE A 94 20.94 4.29 0.72
CA PHE A 94 21.82 5.46 0.68
C PHE A 94 22.23 5.84 -0.76
N ASP A 95 22.59 4.85 -1.57
CA ASP A 95 23.08 5.05 -2.93
C ASP A 95 21.95 5.21 -3.95
N LYS A 96 20.77 4.65 -3.67
CA LYS A 96 19.64 4.56 -4.63
C LYS A 96 18.45 5.45 -4.29
N ALA A 97 18.40 6.08 -3.12
CA ALA A 97 17.28 6.94 -2.73
C ALA A 97 17.17 8.22 -3.56
N ILE A 98 18.31 8.73 -4.06
CA ILE A 98 18.37 9.92 -4.91
C ILE A 98 19.09 9.57 -6.20
N ILE A 99 18.58 10.07 -7.31
CA ILE A 99 19.23 10.01 -8.61
C ILE A 99 20.36 11.04 -8.61
N THR A 100 21.60 10.57 -8.79
CA THR A 100 22.82 11.38 -8.81
C THR A 100 23.57 11.16 -10.11
N GLN A 101 24.52 12.06 -10.40
CA GLN A 101 25.42 11.87 -11.53
C GLN A 101 26.25 10.58 -11.41
N ALA A 102 26.60 10.19 -10.18
CA ALA A 102 27.38 9.00 -9.92
C ALA A 102 26.62 7.69 -10.19
N ASN A 103 25.32 7.63 -9.88
CA ASN A 103 24.54 6.40 -10.03
C ASN A 103 23.73 6.31 -11.34
N THR A 104 23.52 7.44 -12.02
CA THR A 104 22.61 7.55 -13.16
C THR A 104 23.25 8.36 -14.30
N PRO A 105 24.14 7.73 -15.10
CA PRO A 105 24.83 8.41 -16.20
C PRO A 105 23.89 8.77 -17.36
N VAL A 106 24.35 9.65 -18.24
CA VAL A 106 23.64 9.99 -19.49
C VAL A 106 23.31 8.71 -20.28
N GLY A 107 22.09 8.63 -20.81
CA GLY A 107 21.57 7.47 -21.51
C GLY A 107 20.98 6.38 -20.61
N HIS A 108 21.12 6.48 -19.28
CA HIS A 108 20.49 5.54 -18.37
C HIS A 108 18.96 5.65 -18.47
N LYS A 109 18.28 4.49 -18.42
CA LYS A 109 16.82 4.41 -18.55
C LYS A 109 16.17 4.37 -17.17
N LEU A 110 15.51 5.45 -16.79
CA LEU A 110 14.72 5.57 -15.57
C LEU A 110 13.31 5.06 -15.84
N VAL A 111 12.86 4.07 -15.08
CA VAL A 111 11.50 3.53 -15.17
C VAL A 111 10.69 4.07 -14.00
N TYR A 112 9.49 4.58 -14.28
CA TYR A 112 8.61 5.09 -13.23
C TYR A 112 7.93 3.93 -12.50
N ASP A 113 8.10 3.85 -11.18
CA ASP A 113 7.55 2.74 -10.38
C ASP A 113 6.02 2.67 -10.40
N GLY A 114 5.34 3.83 -10.49
CA GLY A 114 3.88 3.90 -10.56
C GLY A 114 3.31 3.45 -11.91
N GLU A 115 4.11 3.48 -12.99
CA GLU A 115 3.70 3.02 -14.32
C GLU A 115 4.91 2.51 -15.11
N LYS A 116 5.13 1.19 -15.06
CA LYS A 116 6.32 0.53 -15.65
C LYS A 116 6.50 0.74 -17.16
N ARG A 117 5.47 1.20 -17.86
CA ARG A 117 5.53 1.52 -19.30
C ARG A 117 6.14 2.90 -19.56
N ARG A 118 6.09 3.81 -18.58
CA ARG A 118 6.76 5.11 -18.67
C ARG A 118 8.21 4.97 -18.28
N SER A 119 9.07 5.26 -19.24
CA SER A 119 10.51 5.35 -19.01
C SER A 119 11.08 6.61 -19.63
N LEU A 120 12.01 7.24 -18.91
CA LEU A 120 12.77 8.40 -19.35
C LEU A 120 14.23 7.97 -19.55
N GLN A 121 14.86 8.43 -20.64
CA GLN A 121 16.32 8.33 -20.76
C GLN A 121 16.96 9.63 -20.28
N VAL A 122 18.04 9.50 -19.52
CA VAL A 122 18.77 10.65 -18.98
C VAL A 122 19.44 11.39 -20.14
N THR A 123 19.05 12.64 -20.35
CA THR A 123 19.65 13.52 -21.36
C THR A 123 20.86 14.26 -20.77
N PRO A 124 21.78 14.79 -21.60
CA PRO A 124 22.89 15.60 -21.10
C PRO A 124 22.43 16.81 -20.26
N GLY A 125 21.35 17.49 -20.68
CA GLY A 125 20.78 18.59 -19.90
C GLY A 125 20.21 18.13 -18.56
N GLY A 126 19.46 17.01 -18.54
CA GLY A 126 18.96 16.43 -17.30
C GLY A 126 20.08 16.01 -16.34
N PHE A 127 21.16 15.45 -16.87
CA PHE A 127 22.33 15.01 -16.09
C PHE A 127 23.03 16.17 -15.37
N GLN A 128 23.17 17.33 -16.01
CA GLN A 128 23.77 18.53 -15.41
C GLN A 128 22.99 19.06 -14.20
N HIS A 129 21.69 18.75 -14.10
CA HIS A 129 20.85 19.11 -12.97
C HIS A 129 20.88 18.10 -11.82
N LEU A 130 21.47 16.91 -12.04
CA LEU A 130 21.63 15.91 -10.99
C LEU A 130 22.78 16.31 -10.06
N HIS A 131 22.64 15.95 -8.77
CA HIS A 131 23.68 16.20 -7.79
C HIS A 131 24.90 15.27 -8.02
N GLU A 132 26.12 15.78 -7.81
CA GLU A 132 27.37 15.03 -8.03
C GLU A 132 27.56 13.85 -7.06
N GLY A 133 27.06 13.97 -5.81
CA GLY A 133 27.17 12.94 -4.77
C GLY A 133 25.87 12.68 -4.01
N ALA A 134 25.87 11.68 -3.12
CA ALA A 134 24.76 11.42 -2.21
C ALA A 134 24.81 12.41 -1.02
N SER A 135 23.99 13.47 -1.06
CA SER A 135 23.84 14.44 0.02
C SER A 135 22.93 13.91 1.14
N PHE A 136 23.43 12.96 1.91
CA PHE A 136 22.75 12.49 3.13
C PHE A 136 23.66 12.49 4.36
N LEU A 137 24.85 13.11 4.28
CA LEU A 137 25.79 13.30 5.38
C LEU A 137 26.22 14.77 5.45
#